data_AF-A0A840R7M8-F1
#
_entry.id   AF-A0A840R7M8-F1
#
_cell.length_a   1.000
_cell.length_b   1.000
_cell.length_c   1.000
_cell.angle_alpha   90.00
_cell.angle_beta   90.00
_cell.angle_gamma   90.00
#
_symmetry.space_group_name_H-M   'P 1'
#
loop_
_entity.id
_entity.type
_entity.pdbx_description
1 polymer ?
#
loop_
_entity_poly.entity_id
_entity_poly.type
_entity_poly.pdbx_seq_one_letter_code
_entity_poly.pdbx_strand_id
1 'polypeptide(L)'
;MLIASYLLGYDEDGSVRHIAVDNILPDVKQSFDYTLYPRESSKGQEILDLVLLFAEADEHRKTICLPNLPLPVASHLLSGQPLQIIDFAYGRVVRLAFDAPLSQQRCA
;
A
#
# COMPACT_ATOMS: atom_id res chain seq x y z
N MET A 1 -1.03 -2.49 14.39
CA MET A 1 -0.70 -2.68 12.97
C MET A 1 -1.36 -3.94 12.47
N LEU A 2 -2.08 -3.86 11.36
CA LEU A 2 -2.72 -4.99 10.69
C LEU A 2 -1.89 -5.40 9.47
N ILE A 3 -1.62 -6.69 9.30
CA ILE A 3 -0.95 -7.22 8.10
C ILE A 3 -2.02 -7.81 7.19
N ALA A 4 -2.04 -7.41 5.92
CA ALA A 4 -3.07 -7.83 4.98
C ALA A 4 -2.48 -8.49 3.72
N SER A 5 -3.28 -9.40 3.17
CA SER A 5 -3.05 -9.94 1.82
C SER A 5 -3.64 -8.98 0.79
N TYR A 6 -3.09 -9.02 -0.42
CA TYR A 6 -3.55 -8.22 -1.53
C TYR A 6 -3.43 -8.96 -2.86
N LEU A 7 -4.19 -8.49 -3.84
CA LEU A 7 -4.10 -8.88 -5.24
C LEU A 7 -3.63 -7.67 -6.08
N LEU A 8 -2.96 -7.95 -7.19
CA LEU A 8 -2.56 -6.94 -8.15
C LEU A 8 -3.46 -7.01 -9.38
N GLY A 9 -4.03 -5.87 -9.75
CA GLY A 9 -4.73 -5.70 -11.00
C GLY A 9 -3.79 -5.11 -12.05
N TYR A 10 -3.65 -5.81 -13.17
CA TYR A 10 -2.88 -5.37 -14.33
C TYR A 10 -3.82 -4.86 -15.43
N ASP A 11 -3.32 -3.95 -16.27
CA ASP A 11 -3.97 -3.63 -17.54
C ASP A 11 -3.54 -4.62 -18.65
N GLU A 12 -4.06 -4.39 -19.86
CA GLU A 12 -3.79 -5.23 -21.04
C GLU A 12 -2.32 -5.18 -21.48
N ASP A 13 -1.60 -4.10 -21.13
CA ASP A 13 -0.18 -3.91 -21.41
C ASP A 13 0.73 -4.51 -20.31
N GLY A 14 0.14 -5.11 -19.28
CA GLY A 14 0.87 -5.73 -18.16
C GLY A 14 1.38 -4.73 -17.12
N SER A 15 0.92 -3.48 -17.16
CA SER A 15 1.23 -2.47 -16.14
C SER A 15 0.31 -2.60 -14.93
N VAL A 16 0.84 -2.33 -13.74
CA VAL A 16 0.05 -2.39 -12.51
C VAL A 16 -0.90 -1.20 -12.46
N ARG A 17 -2.20 -1.48 -12.35
CA ARG A 17 -3.25 -0.46 -12.28
C ARG A 17 -3.78 -0.24 -10.87
N HIS A 18 -3.91 -1.31 -10.09
CA HIS A 18 -4.42 -1.23 -8.72
C HIS A 18 -3.91 -2.35 -7.83
N ILE A 19 -3.90 -2.09 -6.53
CA ILE A 19 -3.80 -3.07 -5.46
C ILE A 19 -5.20 -3.31 -4.95
N ALA A 20 -5.56 -4.54 -4.66
CA ALA A 20 -6.86 -4.83 -4.08
C ALA A 20 -6.73 -5.64 -2.79
N VAL A 21 -7.57 -5.32 -1.83
CA VAL A 21 -7.54 -5.78 -0.44
C VAL A 21 -8.95 -6.17 0.01
N ASP A 22 -9.06 -6.87 1.14
CA ASP A 22 -10.34 -7.40 1.62
C ASP A 22 -10.67 -6.93 3.05
N ASN A 23 -11.71 -6.09 3.21
CA ASN A 23 -12.30 -5.68 4.49
C ASN A 23 -11.31 -5.08 5.52
N ILE A 24 -10.24 -4.45 5.03
CA ILE A 24 -9.22 -3.86 5.90
C ILE A 24 -9.23 -2.33 5.90
N LEU A 25 -9.77 -1.68 4.86
CA LEU A 25 -9.76 -0.23 4.81
C LEU A 25 -10.74 0.35 5.85
N PRO A 26 -10.32 1.32 6.67
CA PRO A 26 -11.24 2.01 7.58
C PRO A 26 -12.25 2.84 6.79
N ASP A 27 -13.40 3.16 7.40
CA ASP A 27 -14.42 4.01 6.80
C ASP A 27 -14.09 5.50 6.96
N VAL A 28 -13.00 5.92 6.33
CA VAL A 28 -12.51 7.31 6.35
C VAL A 28 -12.53 7.91 4.95
N LYS A 29 -13.12 9.10 4.84
CA LYS A 29 -13.47 9.73 3.55
C LYS A 29 -12.35 10.59 2.94
N GLN A 30 -11.26 10.82 3.64
CA GLN A 30 -10.30 11.86 3.28
C GLN A 30 -8.91 11.28 3.47
N SER A 31 -8.15 11.27 2.37
CA SER A 31 -6.68 11.12 2.27
C SER A 31 -5.96 10.36 3.39
N PHE A 32 -5.25 9.30 3.02
CA PHE A 32 -4.41 8.55 3.95
C PHE A 32 -2.97 8.62 3.47
N ASP A 33 -2.05 8.67 4.42
CA ASP A 33 -0.63 8.68 4.12
C ASP A 33 -0.16 7.24 3.86
N TYR A 34 0.99 7.09 3.21
CA TYR A 34 1.65 5.80 3.11
C TYR A 34 3.16 5.95 3.04
N THR A 35 3.84 4.85 3.33
CA THR A 35 5.29 4.75 3.21
C THR A 35 5.73 3.41 2.64
N LEU A 36 6.85 3.42 1.90
CA LEU A 36 7.51 2.20 1.45
C LEU A 36 8.62 1.86 2.43
N TYR A 37 8.51 0.68 3.02
CA TYR A 37 9.43 0.21 4.03
C TYR A 37 10.38 -0.86 3.46
N PRO A 38 11.69 -0.57 3.32
CA PRO A 38 12.66 -1.56 2.90
C PRO A 38 12.95 -2.54 4.03
N ARG A 39 13.01 -3.82 3.67
CA ARG A 39 13.44 -4.90 4.55
C ARG A 39 14.32 -5.89 3.77
N GLU A 40 15.13 -6.63 4.50
CA GLU A 40 15.99 -7.66 3.90
C GLU A 40 15.26 -9.01 3.92
N SER A 41 15.18 -9.65 2.77
CA SER A 41 14.66 -11.02 2.68
C SER A 41 15.67 -12.03 3.22
N SER A 42 15.23 -13.26 3.47
CA SER A 42 16.10 -14.38 3.87
C SER A 42 17.20 -14.73 2.86
N LYS A 43 17.12 -14.18 1.64
CA LYS A 43 18.10 -14.35 0.56
C LYS A 43 19.01 -13.13 0.36
N GLY A 44 18.96 -12.14 1.26
CA GLY A 44 19.74 -10.89 1.15
C GLY A 44 19.24 -9.93 0.06
N GLN A 45 18.03 -10.17 -0.49
CA GLN A 45 17.41 -9.26 -1.45
C GLN A 45 16.58 -8.21 -0.72
N GLU A 46 16.67 -6.95 -1.17
CA GLU A 46 15.77 -5.90 -0.73
C GLU A 46 14.34 -6.20 -1.19
N ILE A 47 13.42 -6.16 -0.24
CA ILE A 47 11.97 -6.26 -0.47
C ILE A 47 11.32 -5.04 0.20
N LEU A 48 10.24 -4.54 -0.40
CA LEU A 48 9.55 -3.36 0.07
C LEU A 48 8.19 -3.77 0.63
N ASP A 49 7.84 -3.29 1.81
CA ASP A 49 6.48 -3.38 2.34
C ASP A 49 5.78 -2.02 2.11
N LEU A 50 4.51 -2.04 1.72
CA LEU A 50 3.71 -0.82 1.64
C LEU A 50 2.93 -0.65 2.94
N VAL A 51 3.18 0.44 3.67
CA VAL A 51 2.51 0.76 4.92
C VAL A 51 1.56 1.92 4.70
N LEU A 52 0.28 1.73 5.00
CA LEU A 52 -0.78 2.73 4.90
C LEU A 52 -1.12 3.25 6.30
N LEU A 53 -1.29 4.56 6.42
CA LEU A 53 -1.50 5.27 7.67
C LEU A 53 -2.82 6.04 7.63
N PHE A 54 -3.73 5.69 8.52
CA PHE A 54 -5.05 6.30 8.65
C PHE A 54 -5.15 6.99 10.00
N ALA A 55 -4.82 8.28 10.06
CA ALA A 55 -4.76 9.04 11.31
C ALA A 55 -6.09 9.02 12.09
N GLU A 56 -7.21 9.09 11.37
CA GLU A 56 -8.57 9.18 11.91
C GLU A 56 -9.27 7.81 12.08
N ALA A 57 -8.57 6.69 11.88
CA ALA A 57 -9.15 5.36 11.99
C ALA A 57 -9.14 4.81 13.43
N ASP A 58 -9.99 3.82 13.71
CA ASP A 58 -9.95 3.02 14.93
C ASP A 58 -8.56 2.41 15.16
N GLU A 59 -8.16 2.24 16.43
CA GLU A 59 -6.79 1.88 16.84
C GLU A 59 -6.21 0.67 16.09
N HIS A 60 -7.04 -0.32 15.76
CA HIS A 60 -6.61 -1.51 15.02
C HIS A 60 -6.37 -1.29 13.52
N ARG A 61 -6.97 -0.25 12.92
CA ARG A 61 -6.92 0.06 11.47
C ARG A 61 -6.13 1.32 11.14
N LYS A 62 -5.51 1.96 12.14
CA LYS A 62 -4.61 3.12 11.95
C LYS A 62 -3.40 2.83 11.08
N THR A 63 -2.93 1.59 11.06
CA THR A 63 -1.76 1.19 10.28
C THR A 63 -1.99 -0.16 9.64
N ILE A 64 -1.91 -0.20 8.32
CA ILE A 64 -2.04 -1.42 7.51
C ILE A 64 -0.73 -1.65 6.79
N CYS A 65 -0.19 -2.86 6.88
CA CYS A 65 1.02 -3.28 6.16
C CYS A 65 0.65 -4.30 5.07
N LEU A 66 1.10 -4.01 3.85
CA LEU A 66 1.03 -4.88 2.68
C LEU A 66 2.46 -5.38 2.38
N PRO A 67 2.83 -6.58 2.84
CA PRO A 67 4.21 -7.03 2.80
C PRO A 67 4.65 -7.51 1.41
N ASN A 68 5.96 -7.54 1.18
CA ASN A 68 6.58 -8.13 0.00
C ASN A 68 6.04 -7.56 -1.34
N LEU A 69 5.92 -6.24 -1.41
CA LEU A 69 5.44 -5.53 -2.58
C LEU A 69 6.26 -5.90 -3.83
N PRO A 70 5.62 -6.37 -4.91
CA PRO A 70 6.35 -6.74 -6.12
C PRO A 70 7.05 -5.54 -6.73
N LEU A 71 8.24 -5.79 -7.28
CA LEU A 71 9.11 -4.75 -7.86
C LEU A 71 8.37 -3.81 -8.84
N PRO A 72 7.51 -4.28 -9.76
CA PRO A 72 6.78 -3.38 -10.66
C PRO A 72 5.88 -2.39 -9.93
N VAL A 73 5.24 -2.81 -8.83
CA VAL A 73 4.38 -1.96 -8.00
C VAL A 73 5.22 -0.95 -7.24
N ALA A 74 6.33 -1.41 -6.65
CA ALA A 74 7.27 -0.53 -5.96
C ALA A 74 7.84 0.53 -6.90
N SER A 75 8.26 0.16 -8.11
CA SER A 75 8.74 1.10 -9.13
C SER A 75 7.66 2.09 -9.57
N HIS A 76 6.42 1.62 -9.77
CA HIS A 76 5.28 2.48 -10.09
C HIS A 76 5.06 3.52 -8.98
N LEU A 77 5.07 3.09 -7.72
CA LEU A 77 4.95 3.98 -6.58
C LEU A 77 6.13 4.96 -6.51
N LEU A 78 7.38 4.48 -6.56
CA LEU A 78 8.56 5.35 -6.51
C LEU A 78 8.64 6.38 -7.64
N SER A 79 7.96 6.13 -8.77
CA SER A 79 7.86 7.08 -9.89
C SER A 79 6.88 8.24 -9.64
N GLY A 80 6.19 8.25 -8.50
CA GLY A 80 5.19 9.27 -8.15
C GLY A 80 3.85 9.10 -8.87
N GLN A 81 3.68 8.02 -9.62
CA GLN A 81 2.43 7.74 -10.33
C GLN A 81 1.34 7.33 -9.33
N PRO A 82 0.10 7.82 -9.51
CA PRO A 82 -0.99 7.43 -8.64
C PRO A 82 -1.30 5.95 -8.81
N LEU A 83 -1.69 5.30 -7.71
CA LEU A 83 -2.08 3.89 -7.70
C LEU A 83 -3.40 3.74 -6.92
N GLN A 84 -4.31 2.93 -7.43
CA GLN A 84 -5.59 2.70 -6.76
C GLN A 84 -5.47 1.55 -5.77
N ILE A 85 -6.06 1.70 -4.58
CA ILE A 85 -6.35 0.61 -3.65
C ILE A 85 -7.86 0.35 -3.68
N ILE A 86 -8.25 -0.89 -3.92
CA ILE A 86 -9.66 -1.32 -3.97
C ILE A 86 -9.94 -2.24 -2.79
N ASP A 87 -10.97 -1.94 -2.00
CA ASP A 87 -11.51 -2.85 -0.99
C ASP A 87 -12.69 -3.62 -1.59
N PHE A 88 -12.49 -4.91 -1.87
CA PHE A 88 -13.49 -5.75 -2.54
C PHE A 88 -14.73 -6.00 -1.68
N ALA A 89 -14.59 -6.04 -0.35
CA ALA A 89 -15.72 -6.32 0.54
C ALA A 89 -16.82 -5.26 0.45
N TYR A 90 -16.44 -4.02 0.11
CA TYR A 90 -17.37 -2.88 0.09
C TYR A 90 -17.36 -2.12 -1.24
N GLY A 91 -16.64 -2.59 -2.26
CA GLY A 91 -16.52 -1.92 -3.56
C GLY A 91 -15.92 -0.51 -3.47
N ARG A 92 -15.10 -0.24 -2.44
CA ARG A 92 -14.55 1.10 -2.20
C ARG A 92 -13.23 1.24 -2.93
N VAL A 93 -13.05 2.36 -3.63
CA VAL A 93 -11.80 2.70 -4.33
C VAL A 93 -11.19 3.89 -3.62
N VAL A 94 -9.94 3.74 -3.19
CA VAL A 94 -9.15 4.82 -2.61
C VAL A 94 -7.93 5.05 -3.47
N ARG A 95 -7.64 6.32 -3.80
CA ARG A 95 -6.50 6.69 -4.64
C ARG A 95 -5.31 7.04 -3.76
N LEU A 96 -4.17 6.39 -3.99
CA LEU A 96 -2.89 6.83 -3.49
C LEU A 96 -2.41 7.97 -4.39
N ALA A 97 -2.26 9.16 -3.82
CA ALA A 97 -1.59 10.28 -4.47
C ALA A 97 -0.33 10.61 -3.66
N PHE A 98 0.82 10.73 -4.34
CA PHE A 98 2.08 11.14 -3.71
C PHE A 98 2.08 12.65 -3.49
N ASP A 99 2.07 13.09 -2.23
CA ASP A 99 2.49 14.44 -1.85
C ASP A 99 3.91 14.39 -1.24
N ALA A 100 4.93 14.34 -2.11
CA ALA A 100 6.35 14.61 -1.77
C ALA A 100 7.06 13.61 -0.78
N PRO A 101 8.40 13.69 -0.56
CA PRO A 101 9.25 12.51 -0.36
C PRO A 101 9.21 11.90 1.04
N LEU A 102 9.30 10.57 1.04
CA LEU A 102 9.19 9.61 2.14
C LEU A 102 10.24 9.82 3.24
N SER A 103 9.80 10.18 4.45
CA SER A 103 10.57 9.97 5.67
C SER A 103 10.48 8.50 6.10
N GLN A 104 11.63 7.85 6.21
CA GLN A 104 11.77 6.44 6.56
C GLN A 104 11.36 6.21 8.02
N GLN A 105 10.37 5.36 8.28
CA GLN A 105 10.17 4.76 9.60
C GLN A 105 10.32 3.24 9.50
N ARG A 106 11.00 2.67 10.50
CA ARG A 106 11.32 1.25 10.57
C ARG A 106 10.18 0.44 11.17
N CYS A 107 9.62 -0.52 10.41
CA CYS A 107 8.82 -1.59 11.00
C CYS A 107 9.77 -2.60 11.66
N ALA A 108 9.65 -2.74 12.99
CA ALA A 108 10.32 -3.73 13.81
C ALA A 108 9.54 -5.05 13.83
#